data_AF-A0AAI9LLH5-F1
#
_entry.id   AF-A0AAI9LLH5-F1
#
_cell.length_a   1.000
_cell.length_b   1.000
_cell.length_c   1.000
_cell.angle_alpha   90.00
_cell.angle_beta   90.00
_cell.angle_gamma   90.00
#
_symmetry.space_group_name_H-M   'P 1'
#
loop_
_entity.id
_entity.type
_entity.pdbx_description
1 polymer ?
#
loop_
_entity_poly.entity_id
_entity_poly.type
_entity_poly.pdbx_seq_one_letter_code
_entity_poly.pdbx_strand_id
1 'polypeptide(L)'
;MRNRIAAAVFATMISFSATAEDTSKVVKSYELKNGSYVHVMDNGKIVMKDPYGHDMHMKEGMAMEMKDGGKIIMKENQIFRLDDNRREQRRGN
;
A
#
# COMPACT_ATOMS: atom_id res chain seq x y z
N MET A 1 -43.95 -27.87 -40.60
CA MET A 1 -42.52 -28.21 -40.46
C MET A 1 -41.95 -27.40 -39.30
N ARG A 2 -41.16 -28.04 -38.44
CA ARG A 2 -40.77 -27.59 -37.09
C ARG A 2 -39.47 -26.77 -37.17
N ASN A 3 -39.54 -25.44 -37.02
CA ASN A 3 -38.34 -24.60 -37.03
C ASN A 3 -37.62 -24.65 -35.68
N ARG A 4 -36.34 -25.03 -35.74
CA ARG A 4 -35.46 -25.26 -34.59
C ARG A 4 -34.81 -23.96 -34.12
N ILE A 5 -34.73 -23.85 -32.80
CA ILE A 5 -34.14 -22.77 -32.02
C ILE A 5 -32.63 -22.68 -32.30
N ALA A 6 -32.10 -21.48 -32.48
CA ALA A 6 -30.68 -21.19 -32.33
C ALA A 6 -30.53 -19.97 -31.41
N ALA A 7 -30.31 -20.23 -30.11
CA ALA A 7 -29.97 -19.21 -29.13
C ALA A 7 -28.45 -19.04 -29.14
N ALA A 8 -27.97 -17.88 -29.58
CA ALA A 8 -26.56 -17.51 -29.51
C ALA A 8 -26.24 -16.99 -28.11
N VAL A 9 -25.44 -17.73 -27.35
CA VAL A 9 -24.95 -17.31 -26.03
C VAL A 9 -23.67 -16.50 -26.24
N PHE A 10 -23.77 -15.17 -26.17
CA PHE A 10 -22.61 -14.27 -26.09
C PHE A 10 -22.10 -14.28 -24.64
N ALA A 11 -21.15 -15.16 -24.34
CA ALA A 11 -20.41 -15.12 -23.08
C ALA A 11 -19.28 -14.09 -23.20
N THR A 12 -19.53 -12.84 -22.79
CA THR A 12 -18.48 -11.84 -22.61
C THR A 12 -17.62 -12.23 -21.40
N MET A 13 -16.45 -12.81 -21.66
CA MET A 13 -15.38 -12.92 -20.66
C MET A 13 -14.87 -11.53 -20.33
N ILE A 14 -15.11 -11.05 -19.12
CA ILE A 14 -14.44 -9.86 -18.57
C ILE A 14 -13.07 -10.34 -18.08
N SER A 15 -12.03 -10.08 -18.86
CA SER A 15 -10.65 -10.24 -18.40
C SER A 15 -10.34 -9.14 -17.38
N PHE A 16 -10.21 -9.50 -16.10
CA PHE A 16 -9.62 -8.60 -15.11
C PHE A 16 -8.11 -8.59 -15.32
N SER A 17 -7.58 -7.50 -15.90
CA SER A 17 -6.14 -7.26 -15.92
C SER A 17 -5.66 -7.05 -14.48
N ALA A 18 -4.90 -8.00 -13.96
CA ALA A 18 -4.13 -7.81 -12.74
C ALA A 18 -3.04 -6.78 -13.04
N THR A 19 -3.22 -5.54 -12.60
CA THR A 19 -2.16 -4.54 -12.68
C THR A 19 -1.09 -4.93 -11.67
N ALA A 20 0.05 -5.43 -12.15
CA ALA A 20 1.26 -5.44 -11.36
C ALA A 20 1.53 -3.98 -10.96
N GLU A 21 1.42 -3.67 -9.67
CA GLU A 21 1.65 -2.33 -9.16
C GLU A 21 3.13 -2.00 -9.34
N ASP A 22 3.43 -1.25 -10.40
CA ASP A 22 4.76 -0.93 -10.86
C ASP A 22 5.54 -0.18 -9.76
N THR A 23 6.56 -0.84 -9.21
CA THR A 23 7.44 -0.29 -8.18
C THR A 23 8.21 0.94 -8.64
N SER A 24 8.19 1.27 -9.94
CA SER A 24 8.78 2.48 -10.50
C SER A 24 8.11 3.78 -10.02
N LYS A 25 6.90 3.69 -9.46
CA LYS A 25 6.14 4.83 -8.94
C LYS A 25 6.36 5.11 -7.45
N VAL A 26 7.26 4.35 -6.82
CA VAL A 26 7.55 4.52 -5.39
C VAL A 26 8.39 5.77 -5.19
N VAL A 27 7.83 6.77 -4.50
CA VAL A 27 8.53 8.01 -4.12
C VAL A 27 9.35 7.81 -2.85
N LYS A 28 8.85 6.99 -1.91
CA LYS A 28 9.55 6.74 -0.65
C LYS A 28 9.29 5.34 -0.13
N SER A 29 10.32 4.71 0.42
CA SER A 29 10.23 3.38 1.05
C SER A 29 10.76 3.42 2.47
N TYR A 30 10.06 2.74 3.38
CA TYR A 30 10.49 2.54 4.76
C TYR A 30 10.63 1.04 5.03
N GLU A 31 11.83 0.59 5.39
CA GLU A 31 12.08 -0.78 5.81
C GLU A 31 11.74 -0.94 7.30
N LEU A 32 10.88 -1.91 7.60
CA LEU A 32 10.44 -2.22 8.95
C LEU A 32 11.34 -3.28 9.58
N LYS A 33 11.36 -3.32 10.91
CA LYS A 33 12.17 -4.26 11.70
C LYS A 33 11.83 -5.73 11.42
N ASN A 34 10.59 -6.03 11.05
CA ASN A 34 10.14 -7.36 10.66
C ASN A 34 10.48 -7.73 9.21
N GLY A 35 11.24 -6.89 8.49
CA GLY A 35 11.60 -7.08 7.08
C GLY A 35 10.51 -6.70 6.08
N SER A 36 9.36 -6.20 6.55
CA SER A 36 8.31 -5.64 5.69
C SER A 36 8.71 -4.26 5.19
N TYR A 37 8.05 -3.79 4.13
CA TYR A 37 8.31 -2.49 3.51
C TYR A 37 7.03 -1.66 3.48
N VAL A 38 7.13 -0.36 3.73
CA VAL A 38 6.05 0.61 3.48
C VAL A 38 6.47 1.50 2.32
N HIS A 39 5.77 1.39 1.20
CA HIS A 39 5.98 2.18 0.01
C HIS A 39 4.94 3.30 -0.09
N VAL A 40 5.42 4.52 -0.29
CA VAL A 40 4.60 5.68 -0.64
C VAL A 40 4.74 5.90 -2.13
N MET A 41 3.64 5.79 -2.84
CA MET A 41 3.55 5.97 -4.28
C MET A 41 3.44 7.45 -4.65
N ASP A 42 3.73 7.78 -5.92
CA ASP A 42 3.63 9.13 -6.50
C ASP A 42 2.24 9.76 -6.40
N ASN A 43 1.20 8.94 -6.44
CA ASN A 43 -0.20 9.32 -6.28
C ASN A 43 -0.63 9.51 -4.81
N GLY A 44 0.29 9.34 -3.85
CA GLY A 44 -0.01 9.43 -2.41
C GLY A 44 -0.62 8.16 -1.80
N LYS A 45 -0.78 7.07 -2.57
CA LYS A 45 -1.18 5.76 -2.04
C LYS A 45 -0.04 5.18 -1.20
N ILE A 46 -0.41 4.55 -0.09
CA ILE A 46 0.52 3.84 0.78
C ILE A 46 0.26 2.35 0.62
N VAL A 47 1.30 1.60 0.31
CA VAL A 47 1.27 0.14 0.19
C VAL A 47 2.27 -0.45 1.17
N MET A 48 1.80 -1.34 2.03
CA MET A 48 2.68 -2.14 2.87
C MET A 48 2.89 -3.49 2.20
N LYS A 49 4.15 -3.93 2.09
CA LYS A 49 4.51 -5.25 1.58
C LYS A 49 5.21 -6.05 2.65
N ASP A 50 4.94 -7.34 2.70
CA ASP A 50 5.68 -8.26 3.57
C ASP A 50 7.11 -8.51 3.03
N PRO A 51 7.96 -9.26 3.75
CA PRO A 51 9.32 -9.57 3.29
C PRO A 51 9.36 -10.38 1.98
N TYR A 52 8.25 -11.02 1.61
CA TYR A 52 8.10 -11.83 0.40
C TYR A 52 7.49 -11.03 -0.77
N GLY A 53 7.11 -9.77 -0.54
CA GLY A 53 6.55 -8.88 -1.54
C GLY A 53 5.02 -8.92 -1.67
N HIS A 54 4.31 -9.59 -0.77
CA HIS A 54 2.84 -9.62 -0.74
C HIS A 54 2.27 -8.36 -0.12
N ASP A 55 1.20 -7.83 -0.72
CA ASP A 55 0.51 -6.66 -0.19
C ASP A 55 -0.16 -6.98 1.15
N MET A 56 0.10 -6.14 2.14
CA MET A 56 -0.48 -6.20 3.47
C MET A 56 -1.30 -4.94 3.76
N HIS A 57 -2.36 -5.13 4.53
CA HIS A 57 -3.15 -4.01 5.00
C HIS A 57 -2.45 -3.29 6.16
N MET A 58 -2.17 -2.00 5.97
CA MET A 58 -1.61 -1.15 7.02
C MET A 58 -2.74 -0.59 7.90
N LYS A 59 -2.69 -0.88 9.20
CA LYS A 59 -3.70 -0.40 10.15
C LYS A 59 -3.43 1.07 10.52
N GLU A 60 -4.45 1.92 10.41
CA GLU A 60 -4.36 3.31 10.83
C GLU A 60 -4.09 3.44 12.34
N GLY A 61 -3.25 4.41 12.72
CA GLY A 61 -2.85 4.69 14.09
C GLY A 61 -1.88 3.67 14.71
N MET A 62 -1.54 2.60 14.00
CA MET A 62 -0.56 1.62 14.47
C MET A 62 0.86 2.14 14.27
N ALA A 63 1.63 2.19 15.37
CA ALA A 63 3.05 2.50 15.31
C ALA A 63 3.85 1.28 14.86
N MET A 64 4.64 1.44 13.81
CA MET A 64 5.54 0.43 13.28
C MET A 64 6.99 0.86 13.44
N GLU A 65 7.81 -0.08 13.91
CA GLU A 65 9.24 0.15 14.12
C GLU A 65 10.00 -0.10 12.82
N MET A 66 10.75 0.90 12.38
CA MET A 66 11.67 0.82 11.26
C MET A 66 12.96 0.14 11.68
N LYS A 67 13.71 -0.35 10.70
CA LYS A 67 15.00 -0.99 10.93
C LYS A 67 16.04 -0.06 11.57
N ASP A 68 15.92 1.25 11.32
CA ASP A 68 16.79 2.28 11.93
C ASP A 68 16.43 2.61 13.40
N GLY A 69 15.44 1.92 13.97
CA GLY A 69 14.96 2.12 15.34
C GLY A 69 13.95 3.24 15.50
N GLY A 70 13.65 3.98 14.43
CA GLY A 70 12.59 4.97 14.42
C GLY A 70 11.21 4.34 14.34
N LYS A 71 10.18 5.13 14.65
CA LYS A 71 8.79 4.67 14.53
C LYS A 71 8.01 5.51 13.53
N ILE A 72 7.19 4.86 12.72
CA ILE A 72 6.20 5.50 11.85
C ILE A 72 4.78 5.16 12.28
N ILE A 73 3.85 6.05 12.02
CA ILE A 73 2.41 5.82 12.12
C ILE A 73 1.76 6.18 10.79
N MET A 74 0.70 5.45 10.43
CA MET A 74 -0.23 5.91 9.40
C MET A 74 -1.33 6.72 10.05
N LYS A 75 -1.62 7.91 9.53
CA LYS A 75 -2.81 8.68 9.91
C LYS A 75 -3.31 9.44 8.69
N GLU A 76 -4.62 9.45 8.45
CA GLU A 76 -5.23 10.21 7.35
C GLU A 76 -4.58 9.92 5.99
N ASN A 77 -4.24 8.64 5.75
CA ASN A 77 -3.56 8.18 4.53
C ASN A 77 -2.16 8.82 4.30
N GLN A 78 -1.51 9.24 5.38
CA GLN A 78 -0.15 9.80 5.40
C GLN A 78 0.75 9.07 6.41
N ILE A 79 2.05 9.04 6.13
CA ILE A 79 3.06 8.49 7.03
C ILE A 79 3.69 9.59 7.85
N PHE A 80 3.61 9.47 9.18
CA PHE A 80 4.30 10.36 10.11
C PHE A 80 5.39 9.60 10.85
N ARG A 81 6.59 10.19 10.92
CA ARG A 81 7.68 9.67 11.74
C ARG A 81 7.58 10.27 13.15
N LEU A 82 7.55 9.40 14.15
CA LEU A 82 7.37 9.80 15.56
C LEU A 82 8.63 10.46 16.14
N ASP A 83 9.81 10.17 15.58
CA ASP A 83 11.08 10.72 16.07
C ASP A 83 11.21 12.23 15.80
N ASP A 84 10.53 12.74 14.77
CA ASP A 84 10.59 14.14 14.35
C ASP A 84 9.78 15.05 15.30
N ASN A 85 8.68 14.53 15.87
CA ASN A 85 7.79 15.28 16.77
C ASN A 85 8.45 15.69 18.11
N ARG A 86 9.51 15.01 18.55
CA ARG A 86 10.21 15.37 19.80
C ARG A 86 11.11 16.61 19.64
N ARG A 87 11.56 16.91 18.42
CA ARG A 87 12.45 18.07 18.16
C ARG A 87 11.69 19.38 18.05
N GLU A 88 10.46 19.34 17.55
CA GLU A 88 9.64 20.53 17.33
C GLU A 88 9.08 21.10 18.64
N GLN A 89 8.67 20.23 19.59
CA GLN A 89 8.23 20.66 20.92
C GLN A 89 9.33 21.28 21.80
N ARG A 90 10.62 21.08 21.48
CA ARG A 90 11.76 21.65 22.23
C ARG A 90 12.31 22.96 21.66
N ARG A 91 11.86 23.39 20.47
CA ARG A 91 12.28 24.68 19.87
C ARG A 91 11.30 25.82 20.12
N GLY A 92 10.24 25.57 20.88
CA GLY A 92 9.18 26.55 21.18
C GLY A 92 9.15 27.07 22.62
N ASN A 93 10.29 27.10 23.34
CA ASN A 93 10.38 27.73 24.66
C ASN A 93 11.54 28.71 24.76
#